data_AF-A0A832G733-F1
#
_entry.id   AF-A0A832G733-F1
#
_cell.length_a   1.000
_cell.length_b   1.000
_cell.length_c   1.000
_cell.angle_alpha   90.00
_cell.angle_beta   90.00
_cell.angle_gamma   90.00
#
_symmetry.space_group_name_H-M   'P 1'
#
loop_
_entity.id
_entity.type
_entity.pdbx_description
1 polymer ?
#
loop_
_entity_poly.entity_id
_entity_poly.type
_entity_poly.pdbx_seq_one_letter_code
_entity_poly.pdbx_strand_id
1 'polypeptide(L)'
;EKIQSGYVIKVGPGYATAAPPEDEPWKSTEEKVKYIPLQAKEGDLAIFLRKEAYEIEFDKEKYLIVPHSAILLLIRNEDLFE
;
A
#
# COMPACT_ATOMS: atom_id res chain seq x y z
N GLU A 1 -19.09 -6.28 -12.45
CA GLU A 1 -18.34 -7.39 -11.83
C GLU A 1 -17.99 -7.05 -10.39
N LYS A 2 -18.12 -8.00 -9.46
CA LYS A 2 -17.80 -7.76 -8.04
C LYS A 2 -16.29 -7.76 -7.75
N ILE A 3 -15.54 -8.55 -8.53
CA ILE A 3 -14.10 -8.72 -8.44
C ILE A 3 -13.49 -8.14 -9.72
N GLN A 4 -12.38 -7.41 -9.58
CA GLN A 4 -11.61 -6.89 -10.70
C GLN A 4 -10.11 -7.11 -10.46
N SER A 5 -9.32 -6.91 -11.51
CA SER A 5 -7.86 -6.96 -11.43
C SER A 5 -7.24 -5.72 -12.05
N GLY A 6 -6.02 -5.39 -11.62
CA GLY A 6 -5.25 -4.27 -12.14
C GLY A 6 -3.85 -4.23 -11.53
N TYR A 7 -2.95 -3.48 -12.17
CA TYR A 7 -1.58 -3.33 -11.69
C TYR A 7 -1.47 -2.24 -10.62
N VAL A 8 -0.68 -2.52 -9.58
CA VAL A 8 -0.38 -1.56 -8.52
C VAL A 8 0.63 -0.55 -9.04
N ILE A 9 0.21 0.71 -9.19
CA ILE A 9 1.08 1.79 -9.65
C ILE A 9 1.81 2.47 -8.48
N LYS A 10 1.13 2.64 -7.34
CA LYS A 10 1.66 3.23 -6.10
C LYS A 10 1.05 2.57 -4.87
N VAL A 11 1.82 2.59 -3.78
CA VAL A 11 1.38 2.09 -2.47
C VAL A 11 1.56 3.17 -1.41
N GLY A 12 0.66 3.18 -0.43
CA GLY A 12 0.79 4.04 0.74
C GLY A 12 1.95 3.60 1.66
N PRO A 13 2.31 4.42 2.66
CA PRO A 13 3.42 4.13 3.58
C PRO A 13 3.15 2.92 4.49
N GLY A 14 1.89 2.48 4.57
CA GLY A 14 1.44 1.40 5.43
C GLY A 14 0.91 1.90 6.77
N TYR A 15 0.99 1.06 7.79
CA TYR A 15 0.37 1.32 9.08
C TYR A 15 1.33 2.06 10.00
N ALA A 16 0.91 3.22 10.51
CA ALA A 16 1.66 3.94 11.52
C ALA A 16 1.73 3.11 12.82
N THR A 17 2.92 3.04 13.40
CA THR A 17 3.19 2.43 14.69
C THR A 17 3.83 3.46 15.60
N ALA A 18 3.47 3.40 16.88
CA ALA A 18 4.18 4.16 17.90
C ALA A 18 5.61 3.63 17.97
N ALA A 19 6.59 4.54 17.93
CA ALA A 19 7.95 4.16 18.31
C ALA A 19 7.92 3.77 19.80
N PRO A 20 8.57 2.68 20.22
CA PRO A 20 8.76 2.42 21.64
C PRO A 20 9.51 3.62 22.26
N PRO A 21 9.16 4.02 23.49
CA PRO A 21 9.90 5.07 24.19
C PRO A 21 11.37 4.65 24.27
N GLU A 22 12.29 5.52 23.84
CA GLU A 22 13.72 5.25 24.00
C GLU A 22 14.14 5.49 25.46
N ASP A 23 14.82 4.52 26.06
CA ASP A 23 15.26 4.56 27.48
C ASP A 23 16.47 5.50 27.74
N GLU A 24 17.02 6.18 26.73
CA GLU A 24 18.25 6.97 26.85
C GLU A 24 17.98 8.49 26.94
N PRO A 25 18.16 9.13 28.12
CA PRO A 25 17.78 10.53 28.38
C PRO A 25 18.61 11.59 27.63
N TRP A 26 19.65 11.21 26.90
CA TRP A 26 20.49 12.12 26.10
C TRP A 26 20.16 12.10 24.60
N LYS A 27 19.30 11.19 24.13
CA LYS A 27 18.81 11.21 22.74
C LYS A 27 17.58 12.12 22.66
N SER A 28 17.63 13.09 21.76
CA SER A 28 16.53 14.00 21.48
C SER A 28 15.27 13.19 21.16
N THR A 29 14.19 13.43 21.91
CA THR A 29 12.88 12.78 21.80
C THR A 29 12.13 13.21 20.54
N GLU A 30 12.73 13.07 19.36
CA GLU A 30 11.96 13.11 18.12
C GLU A 30 11.26 11.76 18.00
N GLU A 31 10.01 11.69 18.47
CA GLU A 31 9.11 10.57 18.21
C GLU A 31 8.91 10.43 16.69
N LYS A 32 9.83 9.72 16.04
CA LYS A 32 9.72 9.41 14.61
C LYS A 32 8.68 8.31 14.47
N VAL A 33 7.49 8.68 13.97
CA VAL A 33 6.46 7.73 13.58
C VAL A 33 7.08 6.67 12.65
N LYS A 34 7.00 5.40 13.06
CA LYS A 34 7.49 4.28 12.25
C LYS A 34 6.32 3.70 11.47
N TYR A 35 6.51 3.37 10.21
CA TYR A 35 5.48 2.72 9.40
C TYR A 35 5.82 1.27 9.15
N ILE A 36 4.85 0.38 9.38
CA ILE A 36 4.90 -1.00 8.87
C ILE A 36 4.43 -0.94 7.42
N PRO A 37 5.27 -1.33 6.44
CA PRO A 37 4.92 -1.25 5.03
C PRO A 37 3.78 -2.20 4.66
N LEU A 38 3.10 -1.91 3.55
CA LEU A 38 2.06 -2.77 2.99
C LEU A 38 2.68 -4.01 2.31
N GLN A 39 1.88 -5.09 2.19
CA GLN A 39 2.29 -6.29 1.44
C GLN A 39 2.38 -6.04 -0.08
N ALA A 40 1.51 -5.16 -0.59
CA ALA A 40 1.50 -4.76 -1.99
C ALA A 40 2.75 -3.94 -2.32
N LYS A 41 3.28 -4.14 -3.53
CA LYS A 41 4.40 -3.39 -4.10
C LYS A 41 4.01 -2.84 -5.47
N GLU A 42 4.69 -1.79 -5.89
CA GLU A 42 4.57 -1.28 -7.26
C GLU A 42 4.90 -2.40 -8.26
N GLY A 43 4.05 -2.57 -9.27
CA GLY A 43 4.15 -3.63 -10.28
C GLY A 43 3.39 -4.92 -9.97
N ASP A 44 2.90 -5.14 -8.74
CA ASP A 44 2.08 -6.31 -8.43
C ASP A 44 0.77 -6.29 -9.24
N LEU A 45 0.31 -7.45 -9.70
CA LEU A 45 -1.05 -7.62 -10.21
C LEU A 45 -1.99 -7.91 -9.02
N ALA A 46 -2.88 -6.96 -8.72
CA ALA A 46 -3.84 -7.08 -7.64
C ALA A 46 -5.19 -7.61 -8.15
N ILE A 47 -5.78 -8.55 -7.41
CA ILE A 47 -7.17 -8.96 -7.53
C ILE A 47 -7.92 -8.43 -6.32
N PHE A 48 -9.00 -7.68 -6.52
CA PHE A 48 -9.67 -6.93 -5.46
C PHE A 48 -11.19 -6.81 -5.65
N LEU A 49 -11.89 -6.45 -4.57
CA LEU A 49 -13.33 -6.18 -4.58
C LEU A 49 -13.61 -4.77 -5.13
N ARG A 50 -14.23 -4.67 -6.31
CA ARG A 50 -14.50 -3.37 -6.97
C ARG A 50 -15.43 -2.46 -6.15
N LYS A 51 -16.31 -3.05 -5.33
CA LYS A 51 -17.26 -2.31 -4.49
C LYS A 51 -16.57 -1.40 -3.47
N GLU A 52 -15.36 -1.75 -3.03
CA GLU A 52 -14.59 -1.01 -2.02
C GLU A 52 -13.58 -0.03 -2.64
N ALA A 53 -13.44 -0.05 -3.97
CA ALA A 53 -12.49 0.80 -4.68
C ALA A 53 -13.09 2.16 -5.02
N TYR A 54 -12.30 3.22 -4.83
CA TYR A 54 -12.66 4.59 -5.22
C TYR A 54 -12.05 4.91 -6.59
N GLU A 55 -12.88 5.33 -7.54
CA GLU A 55 -12.40 5.78 -8.85
C GLU A 55 -12.00 7.25 -8.79
N ILE A 56 -10.82 7.56 -9.32
CA ILE A 56 -10.29 8.91 -9.44
C ILE A 56 -9.81 9.14 -10.87
N GLU A 57 -9.76 10.41 -11.28
CA GLU A 57 -9.11 10.84 -12.52
C GLU A 57 -7.92 11.73 -12.16
N PHE A 58 -6.75 11.40 -12.68
CA PHE A 58 -5.52 12.17 -12.51
C PHE A 58 -4.79 12.23 -13.84
N ASP A 59 -4.41 13.42 -14.26
CA ASP A 59 -3.77 13.67 -15.56
C ASP A 59 -4.52 13.04 -16.76
N LYS A 60 -5.86 13.14 -16.75
CA LYS A 60 -6.77 12.55 -17.76
C LYS A 60 -6.73 11.03 -17.84
N GLU A 61 -6.15 10.36 -16.84
CA GLU A 61 -6.16 8.91 -16.70
C GLU A 61 -6.98 8.48 -15.48
N LYS A 62 -7.68 7.36 -15.61
CA LYS A 62 -8.52 6.79 -14.56
C LYS A 62 -7.70 5.83 -13.70
N TYR A 63 -7.75 6.04 -12.39
CA TYR A 63 -7.13 5.17 -11.40
C TYR A 63 -8.15 4.68 -10.37
N LEU A 64 -7.80 3.60 -9.69
CA LEU A 64 -8.57 3.05 -8.58
C LEU A 64 -7.73 3.09 -7.31
N ILE A 65 -8.24 3.77 -6.29
CA ILE A 65 -7.71 3.67 -4.93
C ILE A 65 -8.41 2.47 -4.26
N VAL A 66 -7.62 1.46 -3.92
CA VAL A 66 -8.10 0.21 -3.34
C VAL A 66 -7.60 0.08 -1.89
N PRO A 67 -8.48 0.01 -0.89
CA PRO A 67 -8.07 -0.29 0.49
C PRO A 67 -7.36 -1.63 0.58
N HIS A 68 -6.34 -1.75 1.42
CA HIS A 68 -5.59 -3.02 1.57
C HIS A 68 -6.50 -4.21 1.95
N SER A 69 -7.53 -3.97 2.78
CA SER A 69 -8.53 -4.97 3.17
C SER A 69 -9.39 -5.51 2.02
N ALA A 70 -9.49 -4.76 0.91
CA ALA A 70 -10.27 -5.15 -0.26
C ALA A 70 -9.48 -5.99 -1.27
N ILE A 71 -8.16 -6.13 -1.06
CA ILE A 71 -7.27 -6.91 -1.92
C ILE A 71 -7.37 -8.38 -1.51
N LEU A 72 -7.74 -9.22 -2.47
CA LEU A 72 -7.93 -10.66 -2.28
C LEU A 72 -6.65 -11.46 -2.58
N LEU A 73 -5.88 -11.01 -3.58
CA LEU A 73 -4.64 -11.65 -4.01
C LEU A 73 -3.70 -10.64 -4.65
N LEU A 74 -2.40 -10.83 -4.43
CA LEU A 74 -1.32 -10.13 -5.12
C LEU A 74 -0.48 -11.18 -5.84
N ILE A 75 -0.34 -11.03 -7.15
CA ILE A 75 0.54 -11.86 -7.98
C ILE A 75 1.78 -11.04 -8.30
N ARG A 76 2.94 -11.57 -7.95
CA ARG A 76 4.24 -10.94 -8.17
C ARG A 76 5.07 -11.84 -9.08
N ASN A 77 5.45 -11.32 -10.24
CA ASN A 77 6.41 -11.98 -11.10
C ASN A 77 7.78 -11.38 -10.83
N GLU A 78 8.58 -12.07 -10.03
CA GLU A 78 9.97 -11.68 -9.73
C GLU A 78 10.85 -11.88 -10.98
N ASP A 79 10.51 -12.86 -11.83
CA ASP A 79 11.27 -13.23 -13.04
C ASP A 79 11.07 -12.27 -14.24
N LEU A 80 10.12 -11.32 -14.17
CA LEU A 80 9.84 -10.40 -15.28
C LEU A 80 10.84 -9.23 -15.35
N PHE A 81 11.68 -9.09 -14.33
CA PHE A 81 12.70 -8.05 -14.20
C PHE A 81 14.12 -8.63 -14.05
N GLU A 82 14.31 -9.94 -14.25
CA GLU A 82 15.62 -10.58 -14.50
C GLU A 82 16.02 -10.53 -15.98
#